data_AF-A0A661VRG0-F1
#
_entry.id   AF-A0A661VRG0-F1
#
_cell.length_a   1.000
_cell.length_b   1.000
_cell.length_c   1.000
_cell.angle_alpha   90.00
_cell.angle_beta   90.00
_cell.angle_gamma   90.00
#
_symmetry.space_group_name_H-M   'P 1'
#
loop_
_entity.id
_entity.type
_entity.pdbx_description
1 polymer ?
#
loop_
_entity_poly.entity_id
_entity_poly.type
_entity_poly.pdbx_seq_one_letter_code
_entity_poly.pdbx_strand_id
1 'polypeptide(L)'
;MIIRTGTYLDLILLIVLVVASWYYMNKAIRGEKLPMLRKIPAIDAIVEGVGRSIEQDRPVHYAMGASGGQLYSTLVSMTLAGIAMLRYIAKLCARYGARLIVHMPYQAESIPLIEATAREGYLEEGKPEMFRLEDLRYYGQGSLTWTQGVTSSFAQEGVGLNLEVGIFYSDCPISLEMAKIMGGMNVGGTGRWIMVYAFAMMCDYVFLGEEIYAAGAIVSDNPLMLSGIVIEEVGKYFVFLLLAIGIVLAAIGLDVGTLLSM
;
A
#
# COMPACT_ATOMS: atom_id res chain seq x y z
N MET A 1 40.07 -14.20 -2.82
CA MET A 1 39.60 -12.95 -2.19
C MET A 1 38.08 -12.98 -2.24
N ILE A 2 37.41 -13.12 -1.09
CA ILE A 2 35.94 -13.37 -1.01
C ILE A 2 35.13 -12.08 -1.25
N ILE A 3 35.74 -10.91 -1.05
CA ILE A 3 35.14 -9.59 -1.26
C ILE A 3 35.72 -9.00 -2.54
N ARG A 4 34.85 -8.52 -3.45
CA ARG A 4 35.25 -7.81 -4.67
C ARG A 4 35.63 -6.38 -4.32
N THR A 5 36.69 -5.85 -4.93
CA THR A 5 37.09 -4.45 -4.77
C THR A 5 35.94 -3.52 -5.20
N GLY A 6 35.69 -2.45 -4.45
CA GLY A 6 34.60 -1.50 -4.72
C GLY A 6 33.21 -1.89 -4.21
N THR A 7 33.06 -3.00 -3.46
CA THR A 7 31.77 -3.41 -2.86
C THR A 7 31.73 -3.27 -1.33
N TYR A 8 32.68 -2.52 -0.74
CA TYR A 8 32.78 -2.40 0.72
C TYR A 8 31.59 -1.65 1.32
N LEU A 9 31.10 -0.60 0.66
CA LEU A 9 29.92 0.12 1.12
C LEU A 9 28.65 -0.73 1.06
N ASP A 10 28.48 -1.52 -0.01
CA ASP A 10 27.36 -2.45 -0.12
C ASP A 10 27.38 -3.47 1.01
N LEU A 11 28.57 -3.97 1.38
CA LEU A 11 28.76 -4.86 2.52
C LEU A 11 28.44 -4.17 3.85
N ILE A 12 28.88 -2.92 4.05
CA ILE A 12 28.56 -2.15 5.26
C ILE A 12 27.06 -1.90 5.35
N LEU A 13 26.41 -1.48 4.26
CA LEU A 13 24.97 -1.31 4.19
C LEU A 13 24.24 -2.62 4.51
N LEU A 14 24.69 -3.74 3.95
CA LEU A 14 24.14 -5.06 4.25
C LEU A 14 24.27 -5.38 5.75
N ILE A 15 25.44 -5.14 6.36
CA ILE A 15 25.65 -5.37 7.80
C ILE A 15 24.71 -4.48 8.62
N VAL A 16 24.59 -3.20 8.28
CA VAL A 16 23.67 -2.26 8.95
C VAL A 16 22.23 -2.77 8.86
N LEU A 17 21.78 -3.21 7.68
CA LEU A 17 20.44 -3.76 7.49
C LEU A 17 20.22 -5.07 8.24
N VAL A 18 21.21 -5.96 8.29
CA VAL A 18 21.13 -7.22 9.06
C VAL A 18 21.03 -6.93 10.56
N VAL A 19 21.87 -6.03 11.08
CA VAL A 19 21.85 -5.64 12.50
C VAL A 19 20.54 -4.94 12.85
N ALA A 20 20.08 -4.01 12.00
CA ALA A 20 18.79 -3.33 12.18
C ALA A 20 17.63 -4.33 12.15
N SER A 21 17.64 -5.28 11.20
CA SER A 21 16.63 -6.33 11.10
C SER A 21 16.57 -7.16 12.36
N TRP A 22 17.71 -7.69 12.80
CA TRP A 22 17.80 -8.47 14.03
C TRP A 22 17.31 -7.67 15.25
N TYR A 23 17.73 -6.40 15.38
CA TYR A 23 17.36 -5.56 16.50
C TYR A 23 15.85 -5.25 16.55
N TYR A 24 15.28 -4.70 15.47
CA TYR A 24 13.89 -4.26 15.45
C TYR A 24 12.90 -5.41 15.35
N MET A 25 13.21 -6.52 14.67
CA MET A 25 12.35 -7.71 14.70
C MET A 25 12.30 -8.33 16.09
N ASN A 26 13.43 -8.47 16.78
CA ASN A 26 13.43 -8.98 18.16
C ASN A 26 12.65 -8.05 19.10
N LYS A 27 12.80 -6.74 18.92
CA LYS A 27 12.02 -5.73 19.66
C LYS A 27 10.51 -5.91 19.44
N ALA A 28 10.10 -6.09 18.19
CA ALA A 28 8.71 -6.35 17.81
C ALA A 28 8.17 -7.66 18.42
N ILE A 29 8.93 -8.75 18.35
CA ILE A 29 8.57 -10.06 18.91
C ILE A 29 8.42 -9.98 20.44
N ARG A 30 9.26 -9.19 21.10
CA ARG A 30 9.20 -8.96 22.56
C ARG A 30 8.09 -8.00 23.00
N GLY A 31 7.32 -7.44 22.07
CA GLY A 31 6.28 -6.44 22.38
C GLY A 31 6.85 -5.11 22.88
N GLU A 32 8.12 -4.83 22.64
CA GLU A 32 8.75 -3.58 23.01
C GLU A 32 8.35 -2.46 22.05
N LYS A 33 8.34 -1.21 22.54
CA LYS A 33 7.91 -0.05 21.74
C LYS A 33 8.83 0.18 20.53
N LEU A 34 8.25 0.16 19.34
CA LEU A 34 8.90 0.55 18.09
C LEU A 34 8.81 2.07 17.87
N PRO A 35 9.70 2.66 17.05
CA PRO A 35 9.55 4.04 16.60
C PRO A 35 8.16 4.30 16.02
N MET A 36 7.60 5.46 16.35
CA MET A 36 6.27 5.84 15.90
C MET A 36 6.32 6.32 14.44
N LEU A 37 5.42 5.79 13.61
CA LEU A 37 5.16 6.36 12.30
C LEU A 37 4.37 7.66 12.46
N ARG A 38 4.64 8.63 11.57
CA ARG A 38 3.84 9.85 11.53
C ARG A 38 2.40 9.53 11.16
N LYS A 39 1.50 10.44 11.53
CA LYS A 39 0.10 10.36 11.10
C LYS A 39 0.01 10.49 9.57
N ILE A 40 -0.82 9.64 8.96
CA ILE A 40 -1.09 9.65 7.52
C ILE A 40 -2.55 10.11 7.32
N PRO A 41 -2.78 11.32 6.78
CA PRO A 41 -4.13 11.88 6.63
C PRO A 41 -5.09 11.00 5.84
N ALA A 42 -4.58 10.28 4.84
CA ALA A 42 -5.38 9.36 4.03
C ALA A 42 -6.03 8.23 4.85
N ILE A 43 -5.46 7.83 6.00
CA ILE A 43 -6.08 6.82 6.87
C ILE A 43 -7.36 7.37 7.54
N ASP A 44 -7.30 8.61 8.04
CA ASP A 44 -8.48 9.26 8.63
C ASP A 44 -9.57 9.49 7.58
N ALA A 45 -9.16 9.87 6.36
CA ALA A 45 -10.04 10.09 5.23
C ALA A 45 -10.82 8.83 4.81
N ILE A 46 -10.27 7.63 5.05
CA ILE A 46 -11.02 6.38 4.83
C ILE A 46 -12.23 6.30 5.75
N VAL A 47 -12.09 6.67 7.03
CA VAL A 47 -13.20 6.64 7.99
C VAL A 47 -14.28 7.66 7.60
N GLU A 48 -13.87 8.86 7.20
CA GLU A 48 -14.78 9.87 6.65
C GLU A 48 -15.50 9.35 5.39
N GLY A 49 -14.74 8.76 4.45
CA GLY A 49 -15.27 8.25 3.19
C GLY A 49 -16.30 7.13 3.39
N VAL A 50 -16.08 6.21 4.34
CA VAL A 50 -17.08 5.18 4.68
C VAL A 50 -18.36 5.81 5.27
N GLY A 51 -18.22 6.83 6.13
CA GLY A 51 -19.38 7.58 6.64
C GLY A 51 -20.17 8.25 5.52
N ARG A 52 -19.48 8.95 4.62
CA ARG A 52 -20.09 9.57 3.43
C ARG A 52 -20.80 8.58 2.52
N SER A 53 -20.22 7.39 2.33
CA SER A 53 -20.86 6.30 1.58
C SER A 53 -22.24 5.93 2.16
N ILE A 54 -22.37 5.88 3.49
CA ILE A 54 -23.65 5.58 4.14
C ILE A 54 -24.63 6.73 3.99
N GLU A 55 -24.19 7.97 4.21
CA GLU A 55 -25.04 9.17 4.09
C GLU A 55 -25.62 9.33 2.68
N GLN A 56 -24.88 8.90 1.67
CA GLN A 56 -25.28 9.00 0.26
C GLN A 56 -26.02 7.77 -0.26
N ASP A 57 -26.16 6.71 0.54
CA ASP A 57 -26.66 5.40 0.10
C ASP A 57 -25.90 4.85 -1.13
N ARG A 58 -24.56 4.96 -1.08
CA ARG A 58 -23.65 4.53 -2.17
C ARG A 58 -22.55 3.62 -1.64
N PRO A 59 -22.19 2.56 -2.37
CA PRO A 59 -21.19 1.60 -1.92
C PRO A 59 -19.80 2.23 -1.76
N VAL A 60 -19.00 1.57 -0.91
CA VAL A 60 -17.55 1.73 -0.84
C VAL A 60 -16.94 0.79 -1.87
N HIS A 61 -16.05 1.30 -2.70
CA HIS A 61 -15.29 0.51 -3.66
C HIS A 61 -13.87 0.35 -3.19
N TYR A 62 -13.33 -0.85 -3.35
CA TYR A 62 -11.95 -1.16 -3.02
C TYR A 62 -11.25 -1.87 -4.17
N ALA A 63 -10.02 -1.45 -4.47
CA ALA A 63 -9.18 -2.08 -5.46
C ALA A 63 -7.69 -2.04 -5.08
N MET A 64 -6.97 -3.10 -5.44
CA MET A 64 -5.50 -3.16 -5.35
C MET A 64 -4.82 -2.89 -6.71
N GLY A 65 -5.60 -2.48 -7.71
CA GLY A 65 -5.21 -2.32 -9.10
C GLY A 65 -5.33 -3.61 -9.89
N ALA A 66 -5.37 -3.50 -11.22
CA ALA A 66 -5.49 -4.65 -12.10
C ALA A 66 -4.36 -5.67 -11.86
N SER A 67 -3.18 -5.18 -11.48
CA SER A 67 -1.98 -5.96 -11.19
C SER A 67 -1.73 -6.24 -9.70
N GLY A 68 -2.70 -5.92 -8.83
CA GLY A 68 -2.54 -5.90 -7.37
C GLY A 68 -2.30 -7.25 -6.70
N GLY A 69 -2.54 -8.36 -7.38
CA GLY A 69 -2.54 -9.70 -6.77
C GLY A 69 -1.24 -10.49 -6.96
N GLN A 70 -0.12 -9.84 -7.25
CA GLN A 70 1.14 -10.54 -7.49
C GLN A 70 1.73 -11.10 -6.19
N LEU A 71 1.82 -12.43 -6.06
CA LEU A 71 2.30 -13.11 -4.84
C LEU A 71 3.78 -13.53 -4.89
N TYR A 72 4.41 -13.48 -6.07
CA TYR A 72 5.79 -13.98 -6.28
C TYR A 72 6.66 -13.00 -7.08
N SER A 73 6.31 -11.71 -7.09
CA SER A 73 7.08 -10.67 -7.79
C SER A 73 7.81 -9.75 -6.82
N THR A 74 8.66 -8.87 -7.37
CA THR A 74 9.30 -7.78 -6.62
C THR A 74 8.31 -6.75 -6.08
N LEU A 75 7.03 -6.83 -6.47
CA LEU A 75 5.96 -5.93 -6.05
C LEU A 75 5.07 -6.54 -4.94
N VAL A 76 5.41 -7.73 -4.44
CA VAL A 76 4.61 -8.46 -3.43
C VAL A 76 4.37 -7.65 -2.15
N SER A 77 5.28 -6.76 -1.77
CA SER A 77 5.08 -5.85 -0.63
C SER A 77 3.85 -4.96 -0.80
N MET A 78 3.55 -4.52 -2.03
CA MET A 78 2.34 -3.72 -2.33
C MET A 78 1.09 -4.58 -2.25
N THR A 79 1.17 -5.83 -2.70
CA THR A 79 0.09 -6.81 -2.54
C THR A 79 -0.23 -7.00 -1.05
N LEU A 80 0.79 -7.19 -0.20
CA LEU A 80 0.60 -7.35 1.25
C LEU A 80 0.01 -6.08 1.91
N ALA A 81 0.46 -4.90 1.50
CA ALA A 81 -0.11 -3.64 1.97
C ALA A 81 -1.59 -3.50 1.57
N GLY A 82 -1.95 -3.87 0.34
CA GLY A 82 -3.34 -3.89 -0.09
C GLY A 82 -4.18 -4.98 0.58
N ILE A 83 -3.64 -6.15 0.90
CA ILE A 83 -4.38 -7.15 1.69
C ILE A 83 -4.65 -6.63 3.11
N ALA A 84 -3.67 -5.98 3.75
CA ALA A 84 -3.86 -5.34 5.05
C ALA A 84 -4.95 -4.25 4.98
N MET A 85 -4.94 -3.43 3.94
CA MET A 85 -5.95 -2.39 3.72
C MET A 85 -7.33 -2.98 3.44
N LEU A 86 -7.42 -4.09 2.69
CA LEU A 86 -8.67 -4.80 2.44
C LEU A 86 -9.31 -5.30 3.74
N ARG A 87 -8.52 -5.92 4.62
CA ARG A 87 -9.02 -6.36 5.93
C ARG A 87 -9.53 -5.17 6.74
N TYR A 88 -8.78 -4.06 6.73
CA TYR A 88 -9.16 -2.83 7.43
C TYR A 88 -10.48 -2.25 6.91
N ILE A 89 -10.63 -2.05 5.60
CA ILE A 89 -11.85 -1.49 5.02
C ILE A 89 -13.04 -2.45 5.17
N ALA A 90 -12.84 -3.76 5.08
CA ALA A 90 -13.88 -4.75 5.32
C ALA A 90 -14.43 -4.67 6.76
N LYS A 91 -13.54 -4.58 7.76
CA LYS A 91 -13.94 -4.37 9.16
C LYS A 91 -14.69 -3.05 9.33
N LEU A 92 -14.21 -1.99 8.71
CA LEU A 92 -14.82 -0.67 8.83
C LEU A 92 -16.23 -0.62 8.21
N CYS A 93 -16.39 -1.20 7.02
CA CYS A 93 -17.67 -1.35 6.35
C CYS A 93 -18.63 -2.23 7.16
N ALA A 94 -18.17 -3.36 7.70
CA ALA A 94 -18.95 -4.22 8.59
C ALA A 94 -19.44 -3.42 9.81
N ARG A 95 -18.54 -2.71 10.49
CA ARG A 95 -18.85 -1.93 11.68
C ARG A 95 -19.93 -0.90 11.43
N TYR A 96 -19.78 -0.08 10.40
CA TYR A 96 -20.71 1.01 10.10
C TYR A 96 -21.94 0.58 9.29
N GLY A 97 -21.93 -0.60 8.67
CA GLY A 97 -23.03 -1.08 7.82
C GLY A 97 -22.97 -0.58 6.38
N ALA A 98 -21.79 -0.18 5.89
CA ALA A 98 -21.60 0.20 4.49
C ALA A 98 -21.44 -1.05 3.60
N ARG A 99 -21.98 -1.02 2.39
CA ARG A 99 -21.72 -2.06 1.37
C ARG A 99 -20.34 -1.87 0.77
N LEU A 100 -19.51 -2.92 0.78
CA LEU A 100 -18.18 -2.94 0.17
C LEU A 100 -18.19 -3.75 -1.12
N ILE A 101 -17.83 -3.14 -2.24
CA ILE A 101 -17.57 -3.79 -3.53
C ILE A 101 -16.05 -3.87 -3.73
N VAL A 102 -15.53 -5.07 -3.95
CA VAL A 102 -14.09 -5.30 -4.16
C VAL A 102 -13.84 -5.66 -5.61
N HIS A 103 -13.00 -4.88 -6.28
CA HIS A 103 -12.57 -5.14 -7.64
C HIS A 103 -11.31 -6.01 -7.63
N MET A 104 -11.48 -7.29 -7.95
CA MET A 104 -10.40 -8.27 -7.91
C MET A 104 -9.35 -7.95 -9.00
N PRO A 105 -8.05 -8.15 -8.71
CA PRO A 105 -7.00 -8.06 -9.71
C PRO A 105 -7.12 -9.19 -10.73
N TYR A 106 -6.43 -9.09 -11.87
CA TYR A 106 -6.42 -10.18 -12.85
C TYR A 106 -5.53 -11.36 -12.43
N GLN A 107 -4.74 -11.25 -11.36
CA GLN A 107 -3.96 -12.37 -10.79
C GLN A 107 -4.89 -13.36 -10.09
N ALA A 108 -5.26 -14.43 -10.80
CA ALA A 108 -6.14 -15.48 -10.30
C ALA A 108 -5.59 -16.16 -9.04
N GLU A 109 -4.26 -16.22 -8.86
CA GLU A 109 -3.59 -16.78 -7.70
C GLU A 109 -3.95 -16.08 -6.38
N SER A 110 -4.34 -14.81 -6.43
CA SER A 110 -4.66 -14.00 -5.25
C SER A 110 -6.15 -13.99 -4.90
N ILE A 111 -7.02 -14.48 -5.79
CA ILE A 111 -8.47 -14.43 -5.60
C ILE A 111 -8.90 -15.12 -4.30
N PRO A 112 -8.45 -16.35 -3.97
CA PRO A 112 -8.85 -16.99 -2.72
C PRO A 112 -8.35 -16.23 -1.48
N LEU A 113 -7.18 -15.61 -1.56
CA LEU A 113 -6.61 -14.81 -0.47
C LEU A 113 -7.44 -13.55 -0.23
N ILE A 114 -7.83 -12.85 -1.30
CA ILE A 114 -8.67 -11.65 -1.24
C ILE A 114 -10.05 -11.99 -0.67
N GLU A 115 -10.67 -13.07 -1.16
CA GLU A 115 -11.96 -13.55 -0.65
C GLU A 115 -11.90 -13.89 0.84
N ALA A 116 -10.90 -14.67 1.25
CA ALA A 116 -10.70 -15.03 2.66
C ALA A 116 -10.50 -13.78 3.53
N THR A 117 -9.65 -12.86 3.10
CA THR A 117 -9.36 -11.61 3.83
C THR A 117 -10.62 -10.75 4.01
N ALA A 118 -11.41 -10.57 2.95
CA ALA A 118 -12.65 -9.81 3.03
C ALA A 118 -13.64 -10.47 3.98
N ARG A 119 -13.84 -11.79 3.85
CA ARG A 119 -14.75 -12.57 4.71
C ARG A 119 -14.32 -12.52 6.18
N GLU A 120 -13.03 -12.68 6.46
CA GLU A 120 -12.46 -12.58 7.80
C GLU A 120 -12.69 -11.20 8.42
N GLY A 121 -12.55 -10.13 7.64
CA GLY A 121 -12.84 -8.77 8.10
C GLY A 121 -14.28 -8.59 8.61
N TYR A 122 -15.26 -9.13 7.89
CA TYR A 122 -16.66 -9.14 8.34
C TYR A 122 -16.89 -10.03 9.57
N LEU A 123 -16.23 -11.20 9.60
CA LEU A 123 -16.34 -12.15 10.70
C LEU A 123 -15.78 -11.58 12.02
N GLU A 124 -14.65 -10.87 11.97
CA GLU A 124 -14.02 -10.24 13.13
C GLU A 124 -14.88 -9.16 13.79
N GLU A 125 -15.71 -8.47 13.02
CA GLU A 125 -16.67 -7.49 13.54
C GLU A 125 -18.03 -8.13 13.89
N GLY A 126 -18.12 -9.47 13.85
CA GLY A 126 -19.30 -10.23 14.25
C GLY A 126 -20.49 -10.12 13.29
N LYS A 127 -20.26 -9.73 12.03
CA LYS A 127 -21.30 -9.54 11.01
C LYS A 127 -21.04 -10.35 9.72
N PRO A 128 -20.84 -11.68 9.81
CA PRO A 128 -20.57 -12.52 8.64
C PRO A 128 -21.71 -12.51 7.61
N GLU A 129 -22.95 -12.24 8.02
CA GLU A 129 -24.13 -12.14 7.15
C GLU A 129 -24.11 -10.93 6.21
N MET A 130 -23.30 -9.92 6.52
CA MET A 130 -23.10 -8.75 5.65
C MET A 130 -22.14 -9.03 4.50
N PHE A 131 -21.30 -10.07 4.61
CA PHE A 131 -20.38 -10.45 3.53
C PHE A 131 -21.15 -11.06 2.34
N ARG A 132 -20.91 -10.52 1.16
CA ARG A 132 -21.53 -10.96 -0.09
C ARG A 132 -20.46 -11.35 -1.10
N LEU A 133 -20.47 -12.62 -1.52
CA LEU A 133 -19.51 -13.11 -2.50
C LEU A 133 -19.65 -12.41 -3.86
N GLU A 134 -20.89 -12.05 -4.23
CA GLU A 134 -21.23 -11.29 -5.43
C GLU A 134 -20.65 -9.86 -5.47
N ASP A 135 -20.26 -9.30 -4.33
CA ASP A 135 -19.60 -8.01 -4.25
C ASP A 135 -18.08 -8.12 -4.49
N LEU A 136 -17.53 -9.33 -4.61
CA LEU A 136 -16.16 -9.55 -5.07
C LEU A 136 -16.16 -9.81 -6.59
N ARG A 137 -15.69 -8.83 -7.37
CA ARG A 137 -15.89 -8.80 -8.83
C ARG A 137 -14.59 -9.04 -9.60
N TYR A 138 -14.59 -10.07 -10.43
CA TYR A 138 -13.49 -10.38 -11.35
C TYR A 138 -13.92 -10.12 -12.79
N TYR A 139 -13.07 -9.43 -13.54
CA TYR A 139 -13.39 -8.94 -14.90
C TYR A 139 -12.62 -9.66 -16.01
N GLY A 140 -11.81 -10.67 -15.67
CA GLY A 140 -10.92 -11.33 -16.62
C GLY A 140 -9.54 -10.68 -16.70
N GLN A 141 -8.77 -11.08 -17.72
CA GLN A 141 -7.40 -10.60 -17.93
C GLN A 141 -7.36 -9.27 -18.68
N GLY A 142 -6.39 -8.43 -18.32
CA GLY A 142 -6.08 -7.19 -19.02
C GLY A 142 -6.55 -5.92 -18.30
N SER A 143 -5.68 -4.92 -18.30
CA SER A 143 -5.89 -3.63 -17.65
C SER A 143 -7.12 -2.88 -18.20
N LEU A 144 -7.36 -2.93 -19.52
CA LEU A 144 -8.54 -2.30 -20.13
C LEU A 144 -9.84 -2.96 -19.66
N THR A 145 -9.92 -4.29 -19.71
CA THR A 145 -11.08 -5.06 -19.28
C THR A 145 -11.40 -4.79 -17.81
N TRP A 146 -10.37 -4.79 -16.97
CA TRP A 146 -10.48 -4.47 -15.56
C TRP A 146 -11.05 -3.06 -15.34
N THR A 147 -10.48 -2.06 -16.00
CA THR A 147 -10.90 -0.66 -15.88
C THR A 147 -12.35 -0.46 -16.36
N GLN A 148 -12.75 -1.10 -17.47
CA GLN A 148 -14.14 -1.07 -17.95
C GLN A 148 -15.10 -1.69 -16.93
N GLY A 149 -14.71 -2.80 -16.30
CA GLY A 149 -15.50 -3.44 -15.25
C GLY A 149 -15.70 -2.57 -14.01
N VAL A 150 -14.62 -1.91 -13.56
CA VAL A 150 -14.64 -0.99 -12.42
C VAL A 150 -15.51 0.23 -12.71
N THR A 151 -15.28 0.89 -13.85
CA THR A 151 -16.07 2.08 -14.25
C THR A 151 -17.53 1.75 -14.51
N SER A 152 -17.83 0.57 -15.06
CA SER A 152 -19.21 0.08 -15.20
C SER A 152 -19.88 -0.13 -13.85
N SER A 153 -19.14 -0.63 -12.85
CA SER A 153 -19.64 -0.74 -11.49
C SER A 153 -19.98 0.64 -10.90
N PHE A 154 -19.08 1.62 -11.02
CA PHE A 154 -19.37 2.98 -10.56
C PHE A 154 -20.64 3.56 -11.21
N ALA A 155 -20.84 3.31 -12.50
CA ALA A 155 -22.01 3.78 -13.22
C ALA A 155 -23.33 3.08 -12.80
N GLN A 156 -23.27 1.80 -12.46
CA GLN A 156 -24.46 1.00 -12.10
C GLN A 156 -24.86 1.17 -10.64
N GLU A 157 -23.89 1.18 -9.73
CA GLU A 157 -24.16 1.19 -8.28
C GLU A 157 -23.88 2.53 -7.61
N GLY A 158 -23.25 3.48 -8.32
CA GLY A 158 -22.69 4.67 -7.72
C GLY A 158 -21.44 4.34 -6.88
N VAL A 159 -20.76 5.38 -6.41
CA VAL A 159 -19.53 5.27 -5.60
C VAL A 159 -19.47 6.37 -4.54
N GLY A 160 -19.53 6.02 -3.25
CA GLY A 160 -19.38 7.00 -2.18
C GLY A 160 -17.91 7.24 -1.84
N LEU A 161 -17.17 6.16 -1.60
CA LEU A 161 -15.72 6.12 -1.44
C LEU A 161 -15.11 5.17 -2.48
N ASN A 162 -14.10 5.63 -3.22
CA ASN A 162 -13.22 4.80 -4.01
C ASN A 162 -11.86 4.71 -3.30
N LEU A 163 -11.54 3.54 -2.75
CA LEU A 163 -10.29 3.25 -2.06
C LEU A 163 -9.37 2.38 -2.92
N GLU A 164 -8.31 2.98 -3.43
CA GLU A 164 -7.37 2.33 -4.35
C GLU A 164 -5.98 2.23 -3.72
N VAL A 165 -5.56 1.04 -3.28
CA VAL A 165 -4.24 0.84 -2.63
C VAL A 165 -3.56 -0.42 -3.16
N GLY A 166 -2.48 -0.26 -3.93
CA GLY A 166 -1.74 -1.41 -4.44
C GLY A 166 -0.91 -1.14 -5.70
N ILE A 167 -0.95 -2.08 -6.65
CA ILE A 167 -0.13 -2.11 -7.85
C ILE A 167 -0.94 -1.58 -9.05
N PHE A 168 -0.78 -0.29 -9.31
CA PHE A 168 -1.48 0.39 -10.39
C PHE A 168 -0.53 0.81 -11.51
N TYR A 169 -0.97 0.62 -12.75
CA TYR A 169 -0.33 1.10 -13.97
C TYR A 169 -1.18 2.23 -14.54
N SER A 170 -1.35 2.29 -15.86
CA SER A 170 -2.20 3.25 -16.56
C SER A 170 -3.70 3.02 -16.37
N ASP A 171 -4.10 2.02 -15.57
CA ASP A 171 -5.49 1.77 -15.18
C ASP A 171 -6.02 2.80 -14.16
N CYS A 172 -5.19 3.29 -13.23
CA CYS A 172 -5.68 4.17 -12.16
C CYS A 172 -6.28 5.51 -12.61
N PRO A 173 -5.78 6.23 -13.64
CA PRO A 173 -6.37 7.52 -13.99
C PRO A 173 -7.85 7.42 -14.37
N ILE A 174 -8.22 6.33 -15.02
CA ILE A 174 -9.57 6.14 -15.54
C ILE A 174 -10.54 5.80 -14.41
N SER A 175 -10.16 4.91 -13.49
CA SER A 175 -11.00 4.59 -12.33
C SER A 175 -11.13 5.80 -11.39
N LEU A 176 -10.04 6.49 -11.08
CA LEU A 176 -10.05 7.67 -10.23
C LEU A 176 -10.91 8.81 -10.82
N GLU A 177 -10.73 9.14 -12.09
CA GLU A 177 -11.52 10.19 -12.74
C GLU A 177 -13.00 9.82 -12.81
N MET A 178 -13.32 8.57 -13.15
CA MET A 178 -14.71 8.12 -13.22
C MET A 178 -15.38 8.17 -11.84
N ALA A 179 -14.68 7.77 -10.77
CA ALA A 179 -15.20 7.89 -9.41
C ALA A 179 -15.49 9.36 -9.05
N LYS A 180 -14.62 10.28 -9.47
CA LYS A 180 -14.81 11.73 -9.26
C LYS A 180 -16.01 12.27 -10.05
N ILE A 181 -16.16 11.89 -11.32
CA ILE A 181 -17.31 12.26 -12.17
C ILE A 181 -18.63 11.81 -11.53
N MET A 182 -18.64 10.62 -10.94
CA MET A 182 -19.81 10.11 -10.23
C MET A 182 -20.02 10.80 -8.88
N GLY A 183 -19.14 11.68 -8.42
CA GLY A 183 -19.24 12.40 -7.15
C GLY A 183 -18.74 11.63 -5.93
N GLY A 184 -17.96 10.57 -6.15
CA GLY A 184 -17.29 9.82 -5.09
C GLY A 184 -16.06 10.54 -4.55
N MET A 185 -15.65 10.16 -3.34
CA MET A 185 -14.39 10.55 -2.72
C MET A 185 -13.29 9.56 -3.11
N ASN A 186 -12.18 10.05 -3.63
CA ASN A 186 -11.03 9.22 -3.97
C ASN A 186 -10.00 9.26 -2.84
N VAL A 187 -9.67 8.09 -2.30
CA VAL A 187 -8.55 7.91 -1.38
C VAL A 187 -7.66 6.79 -1.91
N GLY A 188 -6.35 7.00 -2.00
CA GLY A 188 -5.53 5.93 -2.56
C GLY A 188 -4.06 6.25 -2.77
N GLY A 189 -3.33 5.26 -3.24
CA GLY A 189 -1.94 5.41 -3.63
C GLY A 189 -1.31 4.12 -4.13
N THR A 190 -0.10 4.28 -4.66
CA THR A 190 0.72 3.18 -5.16
C THR A 190 2.19 3.41 -4.82
N GLY A 191 2.89 2.34 -4.50
CA GLY A 191 4.34 2.34 -4.29
C GLY A 191 5.12 2.43 -5.61
N ARG A 192 4.43 2.43 -6.76
CA ARG A 192 5.06 2.65 -8.07
C ARG A 192 5.34 4.13 -8.28
N TRP A 193 6.61 4.51 -8.18
CA TRP A 193 7.07 5.89 -8.41
C TRP A 193 6.59 6.47 -9.74
N ILE A 194 6.49 5.64 -10.78
CA ILE A 194 6.06 6.09 -12.11
C ILE A 194 4.55 6.37 -12.18
N MET A 195 3.72 5.94 -11.23
CA MET A 195 2.26 6.18 -11.24
C MET A 195 1.75 6.95 -10.03
N VAL A 196 2.58 7.20 -9.01
CA VAL A 196 2.17 7.96 -7.81
C VAL A 196 1.63 9.36 -8.16
N TYR A 197 2.10 9.96 -9.26
CA TYR A 197 1.64 11.27 -9.72
C TYR A 197 0.13 11.28 -10.04
N ALA A 198 -0.41 10.19 -10.58
CA ALA A 198 -1.82 10.12 -10.94
C ALA A 198 -2.70 10.19 -9.69
N PHE A 199 -2.33 9.43 -8.65
CA PHE A 199 -2.99 9.48 -7.34
C PHE A 199 -2.86 10.86 -6.70
N ALA A 200 -1.68 11.48 -6.76
CA ALA A 200 -1.46 12.81 -6.20
C ALA A 200 -2.32 13.89 -6.87
N MET A 201 -2.67 13.73 -8.16
CA MET A 201 -3.52 14.68 -8.88
C MET A 201 -5.03 14.40 -8.77
N MET A 202 -5.43 13.13 -8.65
CA MET A 202 -6.82 12.71 -8.80
C MET A 202 -7.49 12.23 -7.50
N CYS A 203 -6.72 12.00 -6.44
CA CYS A 203 -7.26 11.67 -5.13
C CYS A 203 -7.53 12.91 -4.29
N ASP A 204 -8.61 12.87 -3.50
CA ASP A 204 -8.86 13.86 -2.46
C ASP A 204 -7.86 13.68 -1.29
N TYR A 205 -7.48 12.43 -1.00
CA TYR A 205 -6.37 12.11 -0.09
C TYR A 205 -5.46 11.01 -0.67
N VAL A 206 -4.15 11.24 -0.64
CA VAL A 206 -3.16 10.37 -1.28
C VAL A 206 -2.22 9.71 -0.26
N PHE A 207 -1.87 8.45 -0.51
CA PHE A 207 -0.69 7.81 0.04
C PHE A 207 0.49 8.03 -0.91
N LEU A 208 1.48 8.83 -0.50
CA LEU A 208 2.64 9.14 -1.34
C LEU A 208 3.67 8.00 -1.31
N GLY A 209 3.73 7.23 -2.39
CA GLY A 209 4.76 6.22 -2.62
C GLY A 209 4.78 5.18 -1.51
N GLU A 210 5.82 5.18 -0.69
CA GLU A 210 6.03 4.21 0.39
C GLU A 210 5.03 4.37 1.56
N GLU A 211 4.27 5.46 1.61
CA GLU A 211 3.19 5.62 2.59
C GLU A 211 2.17 4.50 2.54
N ILE A 212 1.98 3.82 1.40
CA ILE A 212 1.07 2.66 1.35
C ILE A 212 1.54 1.52 2.25
N TYR A 213 2.86 1.32 2.38
CA TYR A 213 3.42 0.26 3.23
C TYR A 213 3.29 0.65 4.69
N ALA A 214 3.59 1.91 5.02
CA ALA A 214 3.38 2.47 6.34
C ALA A 214 1.90 2.40 6.76
N ALA A 215 0.98 2.75 5.85
CA ALA A 215 -0.45 2.65 6.09
C ALA A 215 -0.89 1.20 6.31
N GLY A 216 -0.44 0.26 5.47
CA GLY A 216 -0.68 -1.17 5.65
C GLY A 216 -0.18 -1.69 7.01
N ALA A 217 0.99 -1.26 7.45
CA ALA A 217 1.53 -1.59 8.77
C ALA A 217 0.71 -0.99 9.92
N ILE A 218 0.26 0.25 9.79
CA ILE A 218 -0.58 0.93 10.81
C ILE A 218 -1.93 0.25 10.95
N VAL A 219 -2.63 -0.02 9.84
CA VAL A 219 -4.00 -0.56 9.88
C VAL A 219 -4.06 -2.05 10.20
N SER A 220 -2.97 -2.79 9.97
CA SER A 220 -2.89 -4.22 10.33
C SER A 220 -2.67 -4.46 11.82
N ASP A 221 -2.23 -3.44 12.57
CA ASP A 221 -1.79 -3.54 13.97
C ASP A 221 -0.78 -4.68 14.17
N ASN A 222 0.09 -4.91 13.17
CA ASN A 222 1.08 -5.97 13.18
C ASN A 222 2.48 -5.41 13.49
N PRO A 223 3.05 -5.69 14.69
CA PRO A 223 4.37 -5.19 15.07
C PRO A 223 5.49 -5.62 14.12
N LEU A 224 5.37 -6.79 13.47
CA LEU A 224 6.37 -7.24 12.50
C LEU A 224 6.33 -6.41 11.22
N MET A 225 5.14 -6.10 10.70
CA MET A 225 5.01 -5.21 9.53
C MET A 225 5.54 -3.81 9.86
N LEU A 226 5.21 -3.30 11.04
CA LEU A 226 5.73 -2.02 11.53
C LEU A 226 7.26 -2.03 11.65
N SER A 227 7.85 -3.12 12.17
CA SER A 227 9.29 -3.25 12.28
C SER A 227 9.99 -3.22 10.92
N GLY A 228 9.37 -3.80 9.88
CA GLY A 228 9.87 -3.76 8.50
C GLY A 228 10.04 -2.33 7.99
N ILE A 229 9.04 -1.47 8.20
CA ILE A 229 9.10 -0.06 7.82
C ILE A 229 10.25 0.65 8.54
N VAL A 230 10.41 0.40 9.84
CA VAL A 230 11.51 1.01 10.63
C VAL A 230 12.88 0.56 10.14
N ILE A 231 13.05 -0.72 9.80
CA ILE A 231 14.31 -1.27 9.26
C ILE A 231 14.65 -0.60 7.93
N GLU A 232 13.65 -0.41 7.06
CA GLU A 232 13.81 0.28 5.78
C GLU A 232 14.26 1.73 5.98
N GLU A 233 13.65 2.46 6.91
CA GLU A 233 14.04 3.82 7.26
C GLU A 233 15.48 3.92 7.76
N VAL A 234 15.95 2.97 8.58
CA VAL A 234 17.36 2.93 9.02
C VAL A 234 18.32 2.85 7.83
N GLY A 235 18.00 2.00 6.84
CA GLY A 235 18.76 1.91 5.60
C GLY A 235 18.80 3.24 4.84
N LYS A 236 17.65 3.90 4.68
CA LYS A 236 17.55 5.21 4.01
C LYS A 236 18.35 6.29 4.72
N TYR A 237 18.20 6.41 6.04
CA TYR A 237 18.96 7.40 6.81
C TYR A 237 20.47 7.15 6.74
N PHE A 238 20.88 5.88 6.73
CA PHE A 238 22.28 5.52 6.53
C PHE A 238 22.79 5.96 5.14
N VAL A 239 22.02 5.70 4.07
CA VAL A 239 22.37 6.15 2.73
C VAL A 239 22.39 7.69 2.63
N PHE A 240 21.42 8.39 3.22
CA PHE A 240 21.42 9.85 3.27
C PHE A 240 22.63 10.43 4.01
N LEU A 241 23.05 9.78 5.10
CA LEU A 241 24.27 10.16 5.81
C LEU A 241 25.50 9.99 4.90
N LEU A 242 25.62 8.86 4.20
CA LEU A 242 26.71 8.63 3.26
C LEU A 242 26.71 9.65 2.12
N LEU A 243 25.55 9.98 1.56
CA LEU A 243 25.41 11.01 0.53
C LEU A 243 25.83 12.39 1.06
N ALA A 244 25.39 12.77 2.26
CA ALA A 244 25.78 14.03 2.87
C ALA A 244 27.31 14.12 3.08
N ILE A 245 27.93 13.06 3.58
CA ILE A 245 29.39 12.96 3.72
C ILE A 245 30.07 13.07 2.35
N GLY A 246 29.60 12.33 1.35
CA GLY A 246 30.15 12.36 -0.01
C GLY A 246 30.09 13.75 -0.64
N ILE A 247 28.97 14.46 -0.48
CA ILE A 247 28.81 15.85 -0.96
C ILE A 247 29.83 16.77 -0.29
N VAL A 248 30.02 16.67 1.03
CA VAL A 248 30.98 17.50 1.77
C VAL A 248 32.43 17.20 1.35
N LEU A 249 32.80 15.92 1.23
CA LEU A 249 34.15 15.50 0.81
C LEU A 249 34.46 15.99 -0.61
N ALA A 250 33.49 15.86 -1.53
CA ALA A 250 33.62 16.39 -2.89
C ALA A 250 33.79 17.92 -2.90
N ALA A 251 33.04 18.64 -2.06
CA ALA A 251 33.11 20.10 -1.96
C ALA A 251 34.47 20.62 -1.47
N ILE A 252 35.19 19.86 -0.64
CA ILE A 252 36.55 20.21 -0.17
C ILE A 252 37.67 19.68 -1.08
N GLY A 253 37.32 19.14 -2.26
CA GLY A 253 38.27 18.73 -3.29
C GLY A 253 38.85 17.32 -3.11
N LEU A 254 38.26 16.47 -2.26
CA LEU A 254 38.64 15.06 -2.15
C LEU A 254 37.97 14.25 -3.25
N ASP A 255 38.73 13.36 -3.90
CA ASP A 255 38.20 12.44 -4.90
C ASP A 255 37.42 11.30 -4.23
N VAL A 256 36.11 11.50 -4.15
CA VAL A 256 35.15 10.51 -3.63
C VAL A 256 35.14 9.25 -4.50
N GLY A 257 35.41 9.35 -5.81
CA GLY A 257 35.43 8.20 -6.72
C GLY A 257 36.52 7.20 -6.35
N THR A 258 37.72 7.70 -6.07
CA THR A 258 38.82 6.87 -5.55
C THR A 258 38.43 6.22 -4.22
N LEU A 259 37.84 6.98 -3.29
CA LEU A 259 37.45 6.50 -1.96
C LEU A 259 36.36 5.41 -1.98
N LEU A 260 35.46 5.47 -2.97
CA LEU A 260 34.41 4.46 -3.21
C LEU A 260 34.94 3.22 -3.94
N SER A 261 36.01 3.38 -4.72
CA SER A 261 36.61 2.32 -5.53
C SER A 261 37.66 1.48 -4.79
N MET A 262 38.16 1.97 -3.64
CA MET A 262 39.04 1.23 -2.73
C MET A 262 38.28 0.12 -2.01
#